data_AF-A0A1I6GKK8-F1
#
_entry.id   AF-A0A1I6GKK8-F1
#
_cell.length_a   1.000
_cell.length_b   1.000
_cell.length_c   1.000
_cell.angle_alpha   90.00
_cell.angle_beta   90.00
_cell.angle_gamma   90.00
#
_symmetry.space_group_name_H-M   'P 1'
#
loop_
_entity.id
_entity.type
_entity.pdbx_description
1 polymer ?
#
loop_
_entity_poly.entity_id
_entity_poly.type
_entity_poly.pdbx_seq_one_letter_code
_entity_poly.pdbx_strand_id
1 'polypeptide(L)'
;MSADTDPTAESANASGDVADAASVEELRAQVEALRSELSDLRSAVDADGGDDTRRMTIIATKGTLDMAYPPLILASTAAAFGWDVVVFHTFWGLDILHEERSKKLKLSAVGNPSMPMPNAVASLPFMDDAATWYMNKKIADNGTATIDELIETSLDMGVDLQACQMTIDLMDYDEDEFRDGVTVGVGAATALQHMADADVQLFV
;
A
#
# COMPACT_ATOMS: atom_id res chain seq x y z
N MET A 1 83.64 -35.74 9.08
CA MET A 1 82.49 -36.66 9.23
C MET A 1 81.45 -36.16 8.25
N SER A 2 81.63 -36.44 6.95
CA SER A 2 81.16 -37.64 6.24
C SER A 2 79.63 -37.62 6.13
N ALA A 3 78.99 -37.65 4.97
CA ALA A 3 79.45 -37.76 3.58
C ALA A 3 78.24 -37.44 2.64
N ASP A 4 78.53 -37.28 1.34
CA ASP A 4 77.66 -37.60 0.18
C ASP A 4 76.41 -36.72 -0.08
N THR A 5 76.05 -36.25 -1.28
CA THR A 5 76.39 -36.53 -2.69
C THR A 5 75.92 -35.35 -3.58
N ASP A 6 76.61 -35.09 -4.68
CA ASP A 6 76.23 -34.24 -5.83
C ASP A 6 75.41 -35.08 -6.86
N PRO A 7 75.07 -34.62 -8.08
CA PRO A 7 74.15 -33.58 -8.58
C PRO A 7 72.92 -34.20 -9.31
N THR A 8 71.82 -33.47 -9.57
CA THR A 8 70.94 -33.72 -10.75
C THR A 8 69.90 -32.62 -10.95
N ALA A 9 69.61 -32.37 -12.23
CA ALA A 9 68.58 -31.50 -12.74
C ALA A 9 67.16 -32.04 -12.49
N GLU A 10 66.17 -31.16 -12.66
CA GLU A 10 64.97 -31.35 -13.50
C GLU A 10 63.62 -31.01 -12.85
N SER A 11 62.90 -30.18 -13.60
CA SER A 11 61.46 -29.96 -13.68
C SER A 11 60.72 -29.21 -12.56
N ALA A 12 60.21 -28.06 -13.00
CA ALA A 12 59.02 -27.39 -12.48
C ALA A 12 57.89 -28.38 -12.12
N ASN A 13 57.16 -28.05 -11.05
CA ASN A 13 55.76 -28.43 -10.96
C ASN A 13 54.94 -27.20 -10.54
N ALA A 14 54.48 -26.47 -11.54
CA ALA A 14 53.37 -25.55 -11.40
C ALA A 14 52.08 -26.38 -11.45
N SER A 15 51.46 -26.61 -10.30
CA SER A 15 50.08 -27.12 -10.23
C SER A 15 49.22 -26.11 -9.48
N GLY A 16 49.05 -24.94 -10.09
CA GLY A 16 47.85 -24.12 -9.90
C GLY A 16 46.82 -24.65 -10.88
N ASP A 17 45.98 -25.56 -10.40
CA ASP A 17 44.99 -26.30 -11.19
C ASP A 17 44.01 -25.31 -11.82
N VAL A 18 44.17 -25.09 -13.12
CA VAL A 18 43.25 -24.31 -13.95
C VAL A 18 42.01 -25.17 -14.06
N ALA A 19 40.90 -24.74 -13.44
CA ALA A 19 39.61 -25.42 -13.53
C ALA A 19 39.36 -25.92 -14.97
N ASP A 20 39.32 -27.25 -15.14
CA ASP A 20 39.12 -27.88 -16.43
C ASP A 20 37.84 -27.33 -17.08
N ALA A 21 37.85 -27.11 -18.39
CA ALA A 21 36.72 -26.55 -19.12
C ALA A 21 35.44 -27.35 -18.90
N ALA A 22 35.58 -28.68 -18.70
CA ALA A 22 34.50 -29.58 -18.30
C ALA A 22 33.84 -29.17 -16.96
N SER A 23 34.63 -28.82 -15.95
CA SER A 23 34.13 -28.39 -14.63
C SER A 23 33.39 -27.05 -14.68
N VAL A 24 33.84 -26.13 -15.56
CA VAL A 24 33.19 -24.81 -15.75
C VAL A 24 31.87 -24.96 -16.49
N GLU A 25 31.79 -25.87 -17.45
CA GLU A 25 30.56 -26.16 -18.19
C GLU A 25 29.52 -26.86 -17.31
N GLU A 26 29.97 -27.80 -16.46
CA GLU A 26 29.14 -28.49 -15.48
C GLU A 26 28.60 -27.53 -14.40
N LEU A 27 29.45 -26.60 -13.92
CA LEU A 27 29.03 -25.52 -13.01
C LEU A 27 28.02 -24.57 -13.67
N ARG A 28 28.21 -24.20 -14.94
CA ARG A 28 27.24 -23.35 -15.66
C ARG A 28 25.90 -24.06 -15.84
N ALA A 29 25.92 -25.34 -16.16
CA ALA A 29 24.71 -26.16 -16.25
C ALA A 29 23.98 -26.25 -14.90
N GLN A 30 24.72 -26.42 -13.79
CA GLN A 30 24.15 -26.40 -12.44
C GLN A 30 23.56 -25.02 -12.08
N VAL A 31 24.24 -23.93 -12.41
CA VAL A 31 23.73 -22.57 -12.17
C VAL A 31 22.45 -22.31 -12.95
N GLU A 32 22.37 -22.75 -14.20
CA GLU A 32 21.16 -22.57 -15.01
C GLU A 32 19.99 -23.43 -14.50
N ALA A 33 20.26 -24.68 -14.11
CA ALA A 33 19.27 -25.56 -13.50
C ALA A 33 18.74 -24.99 -12.18
N LEU A 34 19.63 -24.49 -11.31
CA LEU A 34 19.25 -23.85 -10.05
C LEU A 34 18.46 -22.56 -10.27
N ARG A 35 18.81 -21.75 -11.29
CA ARG A 35 18.04 -20.55 -11.63
C ARG A 35 16.64 -20.87 -12.14
N SER A 36 16.50 -21.92 -12.95
CA SER A 36 15.20 -22.41 -13.41
C SER A 36 14.35 -22.89 -12.23
N GLU A 37 14.91 -23.74 -11.37
CA GLU A 37 14.22 -24.25 -10.19
C GLU A 37 13.79 -23.12 -9.24
N LEU A 38 14.66 -22.12 -9.04
CA LEU A 38 14.35 -20.94 -8.23
C LEU A 38 13.26 -20.06 -8.86
N SER A 39 13.23 -19.94 -10.20
CA SER A 39 12.16 -19.26 -10.94
C SER A 39 10.82 -19.98 -10.80
N ASP A 40 10.82 -21.31 -10.88
CA ASP A 40 9.62 -22.14 -10.76
C ASP A 40 9.10 -22.14 -9.32
N LEU A 41 10.00 -22.27 -8.33
CA LEU A 41 9.68 -22.12 -6.90
C LEU A 41 9.12 -20.74 -6.58
N ARG A 42 9.74 -19.67 -7.09
CA ARG A 42 9.24 -18.30 -6.90
C ARG A 42 7.85 -18.12 -7.47
N SER A 43 7.62 -18.61 -8.69
CA SER A 43 6.30 -18.57 -9.33
C SER A 43 5.25 -19.39 -8.58
N ALA A 44 5.65 -20.52 -7.99
CA ALA A 44 4.77 -21.35 -7.15
C ALA A 44 4.48 -20.68 -5.79
N VAL A 45 5.46 -20.01 -5.19
CA VAL A 45 5.31 -19.23 -3.94
C VAL A 45 4.44 -17.98 -4.16
N ASP A 46 4.58 -17.30 -5.30
CA ASP A 46 3.74 -16.18 -5.71
C ASP A 46 2.27 -16.61 -5.91
N ALA A 47 2.04 -17.88 -6.25
CA ALA A 47 0.71 -18.46 -6.45
C ALA A 47 0.07 -18.97 -5.14
N ASP A 48 0.87 -19.46 -4.18
CA ASP A 48 0.40 -20.03 -2.90
C ASP A 48 0.60 -19.11 -1.66
N GLY A 49 1.05 -17.86 -1.85
CA GLY A 49 1.05 -16.83 -0.78
C GLY A 49 2.07 -17.07 0.34
N GLY A 50 3.28 -17.50 -0.01
CA GLY A 50 4.36 -17.68 0.97
C GLY A 50 5.20 -16.41 1.18
N ASP A 51 5.14 -15.88 2.41
CA ASP A 51 6.11 -14.97 3.08
C ASP A 51 6.36 -13.55 2.53
N ASP A 52 5.72 -13.12 1.43
CA ASP A 52 5.61 -11.71 1.05
C ASP A 52 4.13 -11.29 1.08
N THR A 53 3.67 -10.83 2.25
CA THR A 53 2.36 -10.19 2.36
C THR A 53 2.32 -8.99 1.43
N ARG A 54 1.42 -9.00 0.45
CA ARG A 54 1.28 -7.86 -0.49
C ARG A 54 0.99 -6.59 0.28
N ARG A 55 1.68 -5.51 -0.10
CA ARG A 55 1.57 -4.19 0.53
C ARG A 55 0.82 -3.22 -0.36
N MET A 56 -0.14 -2.50 0.21
CA MET A 56 -0.87 -1.45 -0.49
C MET A 56 -0.84 -0.14 0.30
N THR A 57 -0.52 0.95 -0.39
CA THR A 57 -0.60 2.30 0.17
C THR A 57 -1.57 3.15 -0.61
N ILE A 58 -2.51 3.79 0.08
CA ILE A 58 -3.49 4.71 -0.49
C ILE A 58 -3.29 6.10 0.13
N ILE A 59 -3.17 7.12 -0.71
CA ILE A 59 -3.20 8.52 -0.29
C ILE A 59 -4.61 9.07 -0.49
N ALA A 60 -5.32 9.37 0.59
CA ALA A 60 -6.70 9.88 0.57
C ALA A 60 -6.71 11.39 0.85
N THR A 61 -7.10 12.18 -0.15
CA THR A 61 -6.97 13.66 -0.09
C THR A 61 -8.28 14.41 0.09
N LYS A 62 -9.42 13.75 -0.16
CA LYS A 62 -10.74 14.38 -0.20
C LYS A 62 -11.63 13.81 0.88
N GLY A 63 -12.37 14.69 1.55
CA GLY A 63 -13.32 14.34 2.62
C GLY A 63 -14.78 14.46 2.23
N THR A 64 -15.13 14.36 0.93
CA THR A 64 -16.56 14.33 0.54
C THR A 64 -17.13 12.92 0.67
N LEU A 65 -18.45 12.81 0.80
CA LEU A 65 -19.12 11.52 1.01
C LEU A 65 -18.76 10.50 -0.08
N ASP A 66 -18.73 10.92 -1.33
CA ASP A 66 -18.39 10.07 -2.48
C ASP A 66 -16.93 9.67 -2.56
N MET A 67 -16.03 10.51 -2.08
CA MET A 67 -14.59 10.27 -2.17
C MET A 67 -14.04 9.51 -0.95
N ALA A 68 -14.83 9.38 0.11
CA ALA A 68 -14.49 8.54 1.27
C ALA A 68 -14.69 7.03 0.98
N TYR A 69 -15.65 6.67 0.13
CA TYR A 69 -15.93 5.26 -0.19
C TYR A 69 -14.78 4.53 -0.90
N PRO A 70 -14.18 5.04 -2.00
CA PRO A 70 -13.14 4.32 -2.71
C PRO A 70 -11.92 3.90 -1.87
N PRO A 71 -11.27 4.79 -1.08
CA PRO A 71 -10.11 4.39 -0.30
C PRO A 71 -10.47 3.37 0.78
N LEU A 72 -11.61 3.54 1.45
CA LEU A 72 -12.05 2.62 2.52
C LEU A 72 -12.47 1.25 1.99
N ILE A 73 -13.24 1.19 0.90
CA ILE A 73 -13.64 -0.10 0.28
C ILE A 73 -12.41 -0.86 -0.22
N LEU A 74 -11.47 -0.17 -0.87
CA LEU A 74 -10.24 -0.81 -1.35
C LEU A 74 -9.38 -1.30 -0.19
N ALA A 75 -9.20 -0.48 0.85
CA ALA A 75 -8.42 -0.85 2.01
C ALA A 75 -9.01 -2.04 2.75
N SER A 76 -10.31 -2.01 3.05
CA SER A 76 -10.99 -3.08 3.74
C SER A 76 -10.96 -4.39 2.92
N THR A 77 -11.13 -4.29 1.60
CA THR A 77 -11.10 -5.46 0.73
C THR A 77 -9.70 -6.08 0.62
N ALA A 78 -8.66 -5.24 0.51
CA ALA A 78 -7.29 -5.73 0.46
C ALA A 78 -6.86 -6.37 1.78
N ALA A 79 -7.21 -5.76 2.92
CA ALA A 79 -6.96 -6.35 4.23
C ALA A 79 -7.69 -7.69 4.41
N ALA A 80 -8.92 -7.82 3.88
CA ALA A 80 -9.63 -9.11 3.86
C ALA A 80 -8.93 -10.19 3.02
N PHE A 81 -8.12 -9.80 2.02
CA PHE A 81 -7.24 -10.70 1.28
C PHE A 81 -5.88 -10.94 1.98
N GLY A 82 -5.71 -10.44 3.21
CA GLY A 82 -4.50 -10.59 4.00
C GLY A 82 -3.36 -9.66 3.57
N TRP A 83 -3.66 -8.57 2.87
CA TRP A 83 -2.65 -7.57 2.49
C TRP A 83 -2.35 -6.65 3.68
N ASP A 84 -1.12 -6.14 3.73
CA ASP A 84 -0.73 -5.07 4.63
C ASP A 84 -1.08 -3.72 3.98
N VAL A 85 -1.95 -2.95 4.63
CA VAL A 85 -2.59 -1.79 4.01
C VAL A 85 -2.39 -0.55 4.87
N VAL A 86 -1.88 0.50 4.24
CA VAL A 86 -1.77 1.84 4.82
C VAL A 86 -2.67 2.80 4.05
N VAL A 87 -3.50 3.56 4.76
CA VAL A 87 -4.28 4.66 4.16
C VAL A 87 -3.87 5.98 4.81
N PHE A 88 -3.05 6.74 4.10
CA PHE A 88 -2.59 8.05 4.52
C PHE A 88 -3.60 9.13 4.14
N HIS A 89 -4.28 9.68 5.13
CA HIS A 89 -5.24 10.77 4.97
C HIS A 89 -4.52 12.12 5.12
N THR A 90 -4.77 13.03 4.17
CA THR A 90 -4.22 14.39 4.18
C THR A 90 -5.26 15.39 3.65
N PHE A 91 -5.04 16.69 3.90
CA PHE A 91 -6.01 17.76 3.61
C PHE A 91 -7.40 17.42 4.13
N TRP A 92 -8.43 17.57 3.29
CA TRP A 92 -9.82 17.28 3.63
C TRP A 92 -10.07 15.80 3.90
N GLY A 93 -9.16 14.89 3.53
CA GLY A 93 -9.24 13.48 3.88
C GLY A 93 -9.30 13.22 5.39
N LEU A 94 -8.74 14.11 6.23
CA LEU A 94 -8.80 13.99 7.70
C LEU A 94 -10.23 14.00 8.24
N ASP A 95 -11.18 14.64 7.54
CA ASP A 95 -12.59 14.66 7.94
C ASP A 95 -13.19 13.23 7.95
N ILE A 96 -12.63 12.28 7.20
CA ILE A 96 -13.03 10.87 7.20
C ILE A 96 -12.68 10.21 8.54
N LEU A 97 -11.50 10.52 9.09
CA LEU A 97 -11.00 9.91 10.33
C LEU A 97 -11.55 10.55 11.60
N HIS A 98 -11.95 11.82 11.52
CA HIS A 98 -12.49 12.57 12.66
C HIS A 98 -13.83 11.99 13.14
N GLU A 99 -14.00 11.78 14.44
CA GLU A 99 -15.17 11.14 15.05
C GLU A 99 -16.51 11.77 14.67
N GLU A 100 -16.58 13.11 14.64
CA GLU A 100 -17.83 13.83 14.43
C GLU A 100 -18.05 14.32 13.01
N ARG A 101 -16.98 14.61 12.26
CA ARG A 101 -17.09 15.15 10.90
C ARG A 101 -17.41 14.07 9.88
N SER A 102 -16.83 12.89 10.04
CA SER A 102 -17.09 11.70 9.21
C SER A 102 -18.56 11.27 9.14
N LYS A 103 -19.34 11.55 10.19
CA LYS A 103 -20.79 11.31 10.23
C LYS A 103 -21.60 12.33 9.41
N LYS A 104 -20.96 13.42 8.99
CA LYS A 104 -21.58 14.60 8.37
C LYS A 104 -20.99 14.89 6.98
N LEU A 105 -20.26 13.95 6.38
CA LEU A 105 -19.72 14.11 5.03
C LEU A 105 -20.85 14.34 4.02
N LYS A 106 -20.63 15.28 3.10
CA LYS A 106 -21.62 15.66 2.08
C LYS A 106 -21.09 15.41 0.69
N LEU A 107 -22.03 15.27 -0.25
CA LEU A 107 -21.79 15.26 -1.67
C LEU A 107 -22.03 16.66 -2.23
N SER A 108 -21.01 17.27 -2.83
CA SER A 108 -21.18 18.53 -3.55
C SER A 108 -22.05 18.31 -4.78
N ALA A 109 -23.04 19.18 -5.00
CA ALA A 109 -23.78 19.24 -6.25
C ALA A 109 -23.07 20.12 -7.30
N VAL A 110 -22.42 21.20 -6.85
CA VAL A 110 -21.73 22.14 -7.75
C VAL A 110 -20.40 21.58 -8.19
N GLY A 111 -20.16 21.61 -9.51
CA GLY A 111 -18.87 21.20 -10.07
C GLY A 111 -18.56 19.72 -9.89
N ASN A 112 -19.54 18.91 -9.47
CA ASN A 112 -19.37 17.47 -9.31
C ASN A 112 -19.58 16.76 -10.65
N PRO A 113 -18.53 16.18 -11.26
CA PRO A 113 -18.65 15.48 -12.55
C PRO A 113 -19.55 14.26 -12.48
N SER A 114 -19.71 13.67 -11.29
CA SER A 114 -20.54 12.49 -11.03
C SER A 114 -22.04 12.80 -11.04
N MET A 115 -22.43 14.08 -10.99
CA MET A 115 -23.80 14.53 -11.13
C MET A 115 -23.94 15.47 -12.33
N PRO A 116 -24.49 15.01 -13.48
CA PRO A 116 -24.65 15.83 -14.67
C PRO A 116 -25.83 16.81 -14.50
N MET A 117 -25.66 17.79 -13.61
CA MET A 117 -26.60 18.87 -13.35
C MET A 117 -25.99 20.19 -13.86
N PRO A 118 -26.76 21.07 -14.53
CA PRO A 118 -26.28 22.40 -14.86
C PRO A 118 -25.84 23.15 -13.60
N ASN A 119 -24.64 23.75 -13.62
CA ASN A 119 -24.07 24.43 -12.44
C ASN A 119 -25.00 25.49 -11.83
N ALA A 120 -25.78 26.20 -12.65
CA ALA A 120 -26.75 27.19 -12.19
C ALA A 120 -27.87 26.58 -11.31
N VAL A 121 -28.24 25.32 -11.57
CA VAL A 121 -29.19 24.56 -10.76
C VAL A 121 -28.47 24.00 -9.54
N ALA A 122 -27.28 23.43 -9.74
CA ALA A 122 -26.49 22.86 -8.66
C ALA A 122 -26.13 23.87 -7.56
N SER A 123 -26.01 25.16 -7.90
CA SER A 123 -25.68 26.22 -6.93
C SER A 123 -26.83 26.64 -6.02
N LEU A 124 -28.01 26.03 -6.14
CA LEU A 124 -29.14 26.32 -5.25
C LEU A 124 -28.85 25.81 -3.82
N PRO A 125 -29.26 26.55 -2.76
CA PRO A 125 -28.79 26.37 -1.37
C PRO A 125 -29.23 25.07 -0.66
N PHE A 126 -29.85 24.12 -1.37
CA PHE A 126 -30.31 22.83 -0.84
C PHE A 126 -29.84 21.63 -1.69
N MET A 127 -29.12 21.89 -2.79
CA MET A 127 -28.77 20.85 -3.74
C MET A 127 -27.75 19.86 -3.20
N ASP A 128 -26.78 20.32 -2.40
CA ASP A 128 -25.81 19.44 -1.75
C ASP A 128 -26.48 18.47 -0.77
N ASP A 129 -27.47 18.95 0.00
CA ASP A 129 -28.24 18.09 0.92
C ASP A 129 -29.11 17.10 0.15
N ALA A 130 -29.74 17.52 -0.95
CA ALA A 130 -30.51 16.63 -1.82
C ALA A 130 -29.62 15.57 -2.47
N ALA A 131 -28.42 15.95 -2.92
CA ALA A 131 -27.42 15.05 -3.49
C ALA A 131 -26.92 14.03 -2.46
N THR A 132 -26.58 14.51 -1.26
CA THR A 132 -26.14 13.69 -0.13
C THR A 132 -27.23 12.70 0.27
N TRP A 133 -28.48 13.16 0.38
CA TRP A 133 -29.62 12.30 0.67
C TRP A 133 -29.82 11.22 -0.41
N TYR A 134 -29.75 11.61 -1.68
CA TYR A 134 -29.89 10.69 -2.80
C TYR A 134 -28.81 9.61 -2.79
N MET A 135 -27.56 10.01 -2.53
CA MET A 135 -26.43 9.09 -2.41
C MET A 135 -26.61 8.12 -1.23
N ASN A 136 -26.92 8.63 -0.04
CA ASN A 136 -27.19 7.80 1.15
C ASN A 136 -28.35 6.82 0.93
N LYS A 137 -29.40 7.26 0.24
CA LYS A 137 -30.49 6.36 -0.16
C LYS A 137 -30.01 5.25 -1.08
N LYS A 138 -29.18 5.56 -2.09
CA LYS A 138 -28.60 4.56 -2.98
C LYS A 138 -27.69 3.57 -2.24
N ILE A 139 -26.89 4.05 -1.29
CA ILE A 139 -26.04 3.19 -0.44
C ILE A 139 -26.92 2.21 0.34
N ALA A 140 -27.95 2.70 1.01
CA ALA A 140 -28.88 1.87 1.78
C ALA A 140 -29.66 0.88 0.90
N ASP A 141 -30.18 1.31 -0.25
CA ASP A 141 -30.95 0.48 -1.17
C ASP A 141 -30.10 -0.68 -1.76
N ASN A 142 -28.78 -0.51 -1.84
CA ASN A 142 -27.85 -1.53 -2.35
C ASN A 142 -27.16 -2.34 -1.24
N GLY A 143 -27.47 -2.11 0.03
CA GLY A 143 -26.82 -2.79 1.15
C GLY A 143 -25.31 -2.54 1.24
N THR A 144 -24.86 -1.37 0.77
CA THR A 144 -23.45 -0.96 0.91
C THR A 144 -23.21 -0.48 2.34
N ALA A 145 -22.11 -0.93 2.94
CA ALA A 145 -21.69 -0.49 4.27
C ALA A 145 -21.54 1.05 4.30
N THR A 146 -21.85 1.66 5.43
CA THR A 146 -21.64 3.09 5.68
C THR A 146 -20.15 3.41 5.84
N ILE A 147 -19.80 4.70 5.77
CA ILE A 147 -18.42 5.16 6.02
C ILE A 147 -17.93 4.73 7.40
N ASP A 148 -18.78 4.83 8.42
CA ASP A 148 -18.45 4.47 9.80
C ASP A 148 -18.13 2.97 9.89
N GLU A 149 -19.02 2.12 9.35
CA GLU A 149 -18.80 0.66 9.30
C GLU A 149 -17.54 0.30 8.51
N LEU A 150 -17.25 1.00 7.41
CA LEU A 150 -16.03 0.75 6.63
C LEU A 150 -14.75 1.15 7.38
N ILE A 151 -14.78 2.24 8.16
CA ILE A 151 -13.65 2.64 9.00
C ILE A 151 -13.44 1.63 10.11
N GLU A 152 -14.49 1.27 10.84
CA GLU A 152 -14.45 0.26 11.91
C GLU A 152 -13.92 -1.08 11.38
N THR A 153 -14.48 -1.56 10.27
CA THR A 153 -14.02 -2.81 9.63
C THR A 153 -12.56 -2.71 9.23
N SER A 154 -12.12 -1.58 8.68
CA SER A 154 -10.71 -1.38 8.30
C SER A 154 -9.78 -1.47 9.52
N LEU A 155 -10.12 -0.79 10.61
CA LEU A 155 -9.35 -0.82 11.86
C LEU A 155 -9.33 -2.24 12.47
N ASP A 156 -10.48 -2.92 12.51
CA ASP A 156 -10.59 -4.28 13.04
C ASP A 156 -9.75 -5.29 12.24
N MET A 157 -9.59 -5.06 10.94
CA MET A 157 -8.75 -5.88 10.06
C MET A 157 -7.27 -5.47 10.07
N GLY A 158 -6.89 -4.45 10.87
CA GLY A 158 -5.51 -4.01 11.00
C GLY A 158 -5.01 -3.09 9.89
N VAL A 159 -5.90 -2.44 9.14
CA VAL A 159 -5.52 -1.36 8.21
C VAL A 159 -4.95 -0.19 9.02
N ASP A 160 -3.76 0.28 8.68
CA ASP A 160 -3.17 1.47 9.30
C ASP A 160 -3.76 2.74 8.68
N LEU A 161 -4.81 3.25 9.31
CA LEU A 161 -5.44 4.53 8.96
C LEU A 161 -4.63 5.67 9.58
N GLN A 162 -3.90 6.40 8.76
CA GLN A 162 -2.97 7.43 9.23
C GLN A 162 -3.49 8.85 8.98
N ALA A 163 -3.32 9.74 9.95
CA ALA A 163 -3.63 11.17 9.85
C ALA A 163 -2.33 12.00 9.69
N CYS A 164 -2.23 12.76 8.61
CA CYS A 164 -1.05 13.57 8.32
C CYS A 164 -0.85 14.71 9.32
N GLN A 165 0.26 14.67 10.08
CA GLN A 165 0.59 15.69 11.09
C GLN A 165 0.63 17.11 10.53
N MET A 166 1.27 17.31 9.37
CA MET A 166 1.32 18.63 8.75
C MET A 166 -0.07 19.16 8.39
N THR A 167 -1.03 18.28 8.11
CA THR A 167 -2.42 18.70 7.86
C THR A 167 -3.13 19.03 9.17
N ILE A 168 -2.93 18.22 10.22
CA ILE A 168 -3.42 18.50 11.58
C ILE A 168 -2.99 19.91 11.99
N ASP A 169 -1.70 20.21 11.89
CA ASP A 169 -1.12 21.52 12.23
C ASP A 169 -1.63 22.65 11.33
N LEU A 170 -1.72 22.42 10.01
CA LEU A 170 -2.09 23.45 9.03
C LEU A 170 -3.57 23.86 9.14
N MET A 171 -4.44 22.91 9.47
CA MET A 171 -5.89 23.08 9.50
C MET A 171 -6.47 23.15 10.91
N ASP A 172 -5.61 23.13 11.94
CA ASP A 172 -5.95 23.29 13.36
C ASP A 172 -6.93 22.20 13.85
N TYR A 173 -6.62 20.94 13.53
CA TYR A 173 -7.34 19.80 14.11
C TYR A 173 -6.79 19.45 15.49
N ASP A 174 -7.66 18.96 16.37
CA ASP A 174 -7.25 18.32 17.61
C ASP A 174 -7.01 16.82 17.37
N GLU A 175 -5.88 16.29 17.84
CA GLU A 175 -5.53 14.88 17.68
C GLU A 175 -6.50 13.97 18.47
N ASP A 176 -7.04 14.47 19.58
CA ASP A 176 -7.99 13.75 20.43
C ASP A 176 -9.40 13.66 19.80
N GLU A 177 -9.64 14.31 18.64
CA GLU A 177 -10.92 14.26 17.92
C GLU A 177 -10.94 13.23 16.76
N PHE A 178 -9.84 12.51 16.55
CA PHE A 178 -9.78 11.37 15.64
C PHE A 178 -10.26 10.09 16.33
N ARG A 179 -10.81 9.16 15.54
CA ARG A 179 -11.25 7.86 16.06
C ARG A 179 -10.10 7.09 16.70
N ASP A 180 -10.44 6.32 17.73
CA ASP A 180 -9.55 5.32 18.32
C ASP A 180 -8.95 4.41 17.24
N GLY A 181 -7.64 4.17 17.31
CA GLY A 181 -6.90 3.34 16.35
C GLY A 181 -6.35 4.09 15.14
N VAL A 182 -6.66 5.36 14.97
CA VAL A 182 -6.01 6.21 13.95
C VAL A 182 -4.58 6.56 14.37
N THR A 183 -3.63 6.35 13.47
CA THR A 183 -2.22 6.70 13.67
C THR A 183 -1.99 8.19 13.36
N VAL A 184 -1.63 8.97 14.38
CA VAL A 184 -1.21 10.39 14.24
C VAL A 184 0.31 10.53 14.23
N GLY A 185 0.84 11.74 14.05
CA GLY A 185 2.30 11.98 14.08
C GLY A 185 3.05 11.59 12.81
N VAL A 186 2.36 11.14 11.76
CA VAL A 186 2.99 10.74 10.49
C VAL A 186 3.08 11.89 9.49
N GLY A 187 4.17 11.91 8.71
CA GLY A 187 4.43 12.93 7.70
C GLY A 187 4.52 12.36 6.29
N ALA A 188 4.70 13.25 5.31
CA ALA A 188 4.90 12.85 3.91
C ALA A 188 6.10 11.92 3.71
N ALA A 189 7.15 12.03 4.55
CA ALA A 189 8.31 11.14 4.50
C ALA A 189 7.93 9.68 4.83
N THR A 190 7.09 9.47 5.84
CA THR A 190 6.56 8.16 6.22
C THR A 190 5.70 7.58 5.10
N ALA A 191 4.78 8.39 4.55
CA ALA A 191 3.96 7.97 3.41
C ALA A 191 4.83 7.57 2.19
N LEU A 192 5.90 8.32 1.88
CA LEU A 192 6.83 7.98 0.80
C LEU A 192 7.60 6.67 1.05
N GLN A 193 7.95 6.37 2.30
CA GLN A 193 8.60 5.10 2.66
C GLN A 193 7.63 3.93 2.46
N HIS A 194 6.40 4.03 2.96
CA HIS A 194 5.37 3.00 2.73
C HIS A 194 5.09 2.81 1.24
N MET A 195 4.99 3.90 0.48
CA MET A 195 4.82 3.80 -0.98
C MET A 195 6.02 3.11 -1.63
N ALA A 196 7.26 3.46 -1.32
CA ALA A 196 8.45 2.85 -1.91
C ALA A 196 8.50 1.32 -1.75
N ASP A 197 7.87 0.83 -0.70
CA ASP A 197 7.76 -0.58 -0.32
C ASP A 197 6.48 -1.26 -0.82
N ALA A 198 5.45 -0.50 -1.21
CA ALA A 198 4.15 -1.04 -1.60
C ALA A 198 4.13 -1.61 -3.03
N ASP A 199 3.47 -2.76 -3.19
CA ASP A 199 3.17 -3.36 -4.49
C ASP A 199 2.11 -2.57 -5.25
N VAL A 200 1.19 -1.94 -4.52
CA VAL A 200 0.11 -1.13 -5.08
C VAL A 200 0.07 0.24 -4.40
N GLN A 201 0.12 1.30 -5.20
CA GLN A 201 0.07 2.68 -4.74
C GLN A 201 -1.08 3.41 -5.44
N LEU A 202 -1.93 4.07 -4.67
CA LEU A 202 -3.06 4.84 -5.19
C LEU A 202 -3.10 6.24 -4.59
N PHE A 203 -3.55 7.21 -5.38
CA PHE A 203 -3.82 8.57 -4.92
C PHE A 203 -5.27 8.92 -5.27
N VAL A 204 -6.07 9.21 -4.24
CA VAL A 204 -7.54 9.31 -4.31
C VAL A 204 -8.04 10.68 -3.86
#